data_AF-A0A971EUR9-F1
#
_entry.id   AF-A0A971EUR9-F1
#
_cell.length_a   1.000
_cell.length_b   1.000
_cell.length_c   1.000
_cell.angle_alpha   90.00
_cell.angle_beta   90.00
_cell.angle_gamma   90.00
#
_symmetry.space_group_name_H-M   'P 1'
#
loop_
_entity.id
_entity.type
_entity.pdbx_description
1 polymer ?
#
loop_
_entity_poly.entity_id
_entity_poly.type
_entity_poly.pdbx_seq_one_letter_code
_entity_poly.pdbx_strand_id
1 'polypeptide(L)'
;MLNVIVEDVLSETVMRRLLEQVGFQGESTFRMMRGNGKIRQGMPKFAVAASRFFPHIVLTDLDRYPCPLALMETWSMGSLPEALLFRIAVHEVESWLMADRERFAASLSLPIGKVPLNPDLEPDAKQCLFGLIRKSRKRRLRKELLPTVGSHIGPLTIFFASLSGSIGRWKKLPSILPVWDGVWIGWLPFVAKLPNVKVPAIAVNPCSANGFFFFPHVP
;
A
#
# COMPACT_ATOMS: atom_id res chain seq x y z
N MET A 1 17.37 10.25 5.94
CA MET A 1 17.02 8.84 6.15
C MET A 1 15.54 8.72 6.51
N LEU A 2 14.81 7.83 5.86
CA LEU A 2 13.39 7.49 6.11
C LEU A 2 13.30 6.04 6.58
N ASN A 3 12.55 5.77 7.65
CA ASN A 3 12.32 4.39 8.11
C ASN A 3 10.96 3.90 7.64
N VAL A 4 10.91 2.79 6.92
CA VAL A 4 9.66 2.19 6.44
C VAL A 4 9.46 0.84 7.13
N ILE A 5 8.36 0.71 7.85
CA ILE A 5 7.97 -0.49 8.59
C ILE A 5 6.79 -1.11 7.86
N VAL A 6 6.92 -2.37 7.50
CA VAL A 6 5.93 -3.08 6.68
C VAL A 6 5.68 -4.47 7.23
N GLU A 7 4.50 -5.00 6.93
CA GLU A 7 4.08 -6.31 7.41
C GLU A 7 4.87 -7.45 6.76
N ASP A 8 4.97 -7.43 5.44
CA ASP A 8 5.55 -8.51 4.65
C ASP A 8 6.31 -7.97 3.41
N VAL A 9 6.77 -8.90 2.56
CA VAL A 9 7.57 -8.56 1.38
C VAL A 9 6.73 -7.87 0.30
N LEU A 10 5.43 -8.18 0.23
CA LEU A 10 4.54 -7.53 -0.74
C LEU A 10 4.37 -6.06 -0.38
N SER A 11 4.05 -5.79 0.89
CA SER A 11 3.92 -4.46 1.47
C SER A 11 5.22 -3.64 1.29
N GLU A 12 6.38 -4.27 1.47
CA GLU A 12 7.68 -3.64 1.18
C GLU A 12 7.79 -3.20 -0.28
N THR A 13 7.45 -4.10 -1.20
CA THR A 13 7.56 -3.88 -2.64
C THR A 13 6.65 -2.74 -3.10
N VAL A 14 5.41 -2.72 -2.60
CA VAL A 14 4.45 -1.64 -2.84
C VAL A 14 5.00 -0.30 -2.32
N MET A 15 5.52 -0.28 -1.09
CA MET A 15 6.08 0.94 -0.51
C MET A 15 7.29 1.47 -1.29
N ARG A 16 8.18 0.61 -1.76
CA ARG A 16 9.30 1.01 -2.63
C ARG A 16 8.81 1.70 -3.89
N ARG A 17 7.80 1.13 -4.55
CA ARG A 17 7.22 1.71 -5.77
C ARG A 17 6.51 3.02 -5.52
N LEU A 18 5.78 3.14 -4.41
CA LEU A 18 5.17 4.41 -4.03
C LEU A 18 6.23 5.49 -3.79
N LEU A 19 7.32 5.17 -3.09
CA LEU A 19 8.43 6.11 -2.88
C LEU A 19 9.09 6.53 -4.21
N GLU A 20 9.31 5.60 -5.14
CA GLU A 20 9.81 5.91 -6.48
C GLU A 20 8.84 6.82 -7.25
N GLN A 21 7.54 6.55 -7.20
CA GLN A 21 6.50 7.30 -7.91
C GLN A 21 6.34 8.73 -7.39
N VAL A 22 6.43 8.93 -6.07
CA VAL A 22 6.42 10.28 -5.48
C VAL A 22 7.75 11.01 -5.67
N GLY A 23 8.74 10.37 -6.31
CA GLY A 23 10.04 10.94 -6.60
C GLY A 23 10.91 11.14 -5.35
N PHE A 24 10.71 10.36 -4.29
CA PHE A 24 11.54 10.44 -3.09
C PHE A 24 13.00 10.07 -3.43
N GLN A 25 13.93 11.01 -3.21
CA GLN A 25 15.36 10.86 -3.52
C GLN A 25 16.23 10.58 -2.28
N GLY A 26 15.63 10.49 -1.09
CA GLY A 26 16.36 10.27 0.15
C GLY A 26 16.73 8.80 0.38
N GLU A 27 17.65 8.56 1.32
CA GLU A 27 17.92 7.21 1.82
C GLU A 27 16.72 6.68 2.60
N SER A 28 16.35 5.41 2.39
CA SER A 28 15.29 4.71 3.10
C SER A 28 15.76 3.36 3.63
N THR A 29 15.46 3.05 4.89
CA THR A 29 15.60 1.70 5.45
C THR A 29 14.24 1.02 5.52
N PHE A 30 14.18 -0.26 5.16
CA PHE A 30 12.96 -1.07 5.24
C PHE A 30 13.10 -2.10 6.35
N ARG A 31 12.03 -2.25 7.15
CA ARG A 31 11.92 -3.24 8.22
C ARG A 31 10.63 -4.03 8.04
N MET A 32 10.76 -5.29 7.64
CA MET A 32 9.66 -6.24 7.54
C MET A 32 9.41 -6.92 8.89
N MET A 33 8.19 -6.82 9.40
CA MET A 33 7.83 -7.29 10.74
C MET A 33 7.25 -8.72 10.77
N ARG A 34 6.92 -9.30 9.61
CA ARG A 34 6.33 -10.64 9.44
C ARG A 34 5.02 -10.79 10.21
N GLY A 35 4.08 -9.91 9.92
CA GLY A 35 2.75 -9.87 10.54
C GLY A 35 2.47 -8.57 11.29
N ASN A 36 1.20 -8.18 11.33
CA ASN A 36 0.71 -6.97 12.01
C ASN A 36 0.96 -6.94 13.53
N GLY A 37 1.04 -8.11 14.19
CA GLY A 37 1.15 -8.19 15.66
C GLY A 37 2.45 -7.59 16.19
N LYS A 38 3.56 -7.77 15.46
CA LYS A 38 4.84 -7.14 15.82
C LYS A 38 4.88 -5.66 15.47
N ILE A 39 4.15 -5.23 14.43
CA ILE A 39 3.97 -3.81 14.14
C ILE A 39 3.26 -3.15 15.32
N ARG A 40 2.10 -3.69 15.74
CA ARG A 40 1.32 -3.22 16.89
C ARG A 40 2.18 -3.07 18.14
N GLN A 41 2.91 -4.13 18.53
CA GLN A 41 3.80 -4.10 19.70
C GLN A 41 4.95 -3.08 19.57
N GLY A 42 5.39 -2.80 18.34
CA GLY A 42 6.46 -1.84 18.03
C GLY A 42 6.01 -0.38 17.95
N MET A 43 4.72 -0.10 17.77
CA MET A 43 4.22 1.27 17.54
C MET A 43 4.73 2.32 18.54
N PRO A 44 4.75 2.08 19.87
CA PRO A 44 5.29 3.06 20.80
C PRO A 44 6.77 3.40 20.54
N LYS A 45 7.57 2.39 20.18
CA LYS A 45 9.00 2.58 19.85
C LYS A 45 9.16 3.35 18.56
N PHE A 46 8.34 3.05 17.54
CA PHE A 46 8.36 3.78 16.27
C PHE A 46 7.97 5.24 16.45
N ALA A 47 6.95 5.53 17.27
CA ALA A 47 6.55 6.88 17.60
C ALA A 47 7.69 7.67 18.28
N VAL A 48 8.30 7.10 19.33
CA VAL A 48 9.45 7.74 20.00
C VAL A 48 10.61 7.99 19.03
N ALA A 49 10.91 7.02 18.16
CA ALA A 49 11.99 7.15 17.19
C ALA A 49 11.69 8.19 16.10
N ALA A 50 10.42 8.29 15.67
CA ALA A 50 9.97 9.26 14.70
C ALA A 50 10.11 10.69 15.22
N SER A 51 9.77 10.93 16.48
CA SER A 51 9.91 12.26 17.11
C SER A 51 11.35 12.69 17.34
N ARG A 52 12.30 11.75 17.41
CA ARG A 52 13.68 12.03 17.87
C ARG A 52 14.76 11.94 16.81
N PHE A 53 14.58 11.10 15.79
CA PHE A 53 15.67 10.74 14.88
C PHE A 53 15.32 10.97 13.42
N PHE A 54 14.40 10.17 12.88
CA PHE A 54 14.11 10.14 11.45
C PHE A 54 12.62 9.94 11.22
N PRO A 55 12.03 10.47 10.15
CA PRO A 55 10.63 10.20 9.82
C PRO A 55 10.38 8.70 9.62
N HIS A 56 9.18 8.25 9.98
CA HIS A 56 8.75 6.86 9.85
C HIS A 56 7.49 6.76 8.98
N ILE A 57 7.43 5.75 8.12
CA ILE A 57 6.18 5.27 7.52
C ILE A 57 5.94 3.87 8.07
N VAL A 58 4.73 3.61 8.54
CA VAL A 58 4.29 2.28 8.96
C VAL A 58 3.10 1.89 8.10
N LEU A 59 3.19 0.75 7.41
CA LEU A 59 2.10 0.18 6.61
C LEU A 59 1.69 -1.19 7.18
N THR A 60 0.40 -1.38 7.39
CA THR A 60 -0.22 -2.64 7.84
C THR A 60 -1.53 -2.89 7.08
N ASP A 61 -1.97 -4.14 7.03
CA ASP A 61 -3.30 -4.48 6.53
C ASP A 61 -4.39 -4.15 7.57
N LEU A 62 -5.62 -3.91 7.08
CA LEU A 62 -6.82 -3.82 7.92
C LEU A 62 -7.29 -5.21 8.36
N ASP A 63 -6.95 -6.25 7.60
CA ASP A 63 -7.37 -7.64 7.85
C ASP A 63 -8.89 -7.76 8.04
N ARG A 64 -9.32 -8.11 9.27
CA ARG A 64 -10.71 -8.39 9.64
C ARG A 64 -11.33 -7.26 10.46
N TYR A 65 -10.61 -6.16 10.67
CA TYR A 65 -11.19 -5.00 11.35
C TYR A 65 -12.23 -4.34 10.44
N PRO A 66 -13.36 -3.84 11.00
CA PRO A 66 -14.43 -3.28 10.18
C PRO A 66 -14.05 -1.96 9.50
N CYS A 67 -13.09 -1.22 10.07
CA CYS A 67 -12.56 0.02 9.50
C CYS A 67 -11.19 0.39 10.12
N PRO A 68 -10.41 1.26 9.48
CA PRO A 68 -9.10 1.70 10.00
C PRO A 68 -9.16 2.29 11.43
N LEU A 69 -10.24 2.99 11.78
CA LEU A 69 -10.41 3.58 13.11
C LEU A 69 -10.55 2.51 14.19
N ALA A 70 -11.34 1.46 13.93
CA ALA A 70 -11.47 0.34 14.85
C ALA A 70 -10.13 -0.39 15.09
N LEU A 71 -9.27 -0.48 14.06
CA LEU A 71 -7.92 -1.01 14.21
C LEU A 71 -7.07 -0.09 15.12
N MET A 72 -7.08 1.22 14.87
CA MET A 72 -6.34 2.20 15.67
C MET A 72 -6.76 2.18 17.15
N GLU A 73 -8.07 2.13 17.42
CA GLU A 73 -8.63 2.02 18.78
C GLU A 73 -8.21 0.71 19.44
N THR A 74 -8.30 -0.42 18.74
CA THR A 74 -7.89 -1.73 19.25
C THR A 74 -6.40 -1.78 19.56
N TRP A 75 -5.58 -1.09 18.77
CA TRP A 75 -4.15 -0.99 18.99
C TRP A 75 -3.79 0.01 20.09
N SER A 76 -4.79 0.68 20.68
CA SER A 76 -4.63 1.73 21.68
C SER A 76 -3.71 2.84 21.20
N MET A 77 -3.84 3.18 19.91
CA MET A 77 -3.06 4.24 19.28
C MET A 77 -3.54 5.60 19.79
N GLY A 78 -2.69 6.29 20.54
CA GLY A 78 -2.89 7.70 20.87
C GLY A 78 -2.51 8.62 19.70
N SER A 79 -2.31 9.91 20.00
CA SER A 79 -1.79 10.86 19.01
C SER A 79 -0.44 10.39 18.48
N LEU A 80 -0.34 10.27 17.15
CA LEU A 80 0.90 9.94 16.48
C LEU A 80 1.75 11.20 16.27
N PRO A 81 3.08 11.11 16.34
CA PRO A 81 3.95 12.22 15.98
C PRO A 81 3.76 12.65 14.53
N GLU A 82 3.92 13.94 14.22
CA GLU A 82 3.85 14.44 12.83
C GLU A 82 4.87 13.77 11.90
N ALA A 83 6.01 13.35 12.44
CA ALA A 83 7.06 12.65 11.71
C ALA A 83 6.77 11.14 11.53
N LEU A 84 5.61 10.64 11.96
CA LEU A 84 5.18 9.25 11.76
C LEU A 84 3.91 9.21 10.90
N LEU A 85 4.02 8.63 9.72
CA LEU A 85 2.89 8.32 8.85
C LEU A 85 2.43 6.88 9.06
N PHE A 86 1.28 6.67 9.68
CA PHE A 86 0.66 5.36 9.82
C PHE A 86 -0.40 5.16 8.73
N ARG A 87 -0.26 4.08 7.95
CA ARG A 87 -1.16 3.71 6.86
C ARG A 87 -1.69 2.30 7.05
N ILE A 88 -2.98 2.17 6.77
CA ILE A 88 -3.73 0.92 6.86
C ILE A 88 -4.31 0.65 5.47
N ALA A 89 -3.95 -0.48 4.86
CA ALA A 89 -4.52 -0.90 3.58
C ALA A 89 -5.90 -1.53 3.81
N VAL A 90 -6.91 -1.12 3.05
CA VAL A 90 -8.30 -1.58 3.20
C VAL A 90 -8.63 -2.55 2.06
N HIS A 91 -8.91 -3.83 2.29
CA HIS A 91 -8.69 -4.62 3.51
C HIS A 91 -7.23 -5.12 3.67
N GLU A 92 -6.54 -5.34 2.55
CA GLU A 92 -5.17 -5.84 2.50
C GLU A 92 -4.43 -5.19 1.34
N VAL A 93 -3.10 -5.12 1.38
CA VAL A 93 -2.27 -4.57 0.28
C VAL A 93 -2.52 -5.27 -1.06
N GLU A 94 -3.00 -6.52 -1.07
CA GLU A 94 -3.38 -7.25 -2.28
C GLU A 94 -4.44 -6.53 -3.12
N SER A 95 -5.34 -5.78 -2.48
CA SER A 95 -6.38 -4.97 -3.15
C SER A 95 -5.76 -3.91 -4.06
N TRP A 96 -4.69 -3.25 -3.60
CA TRP A 96 -3.99 -2.21 -4.34
C TRP A 96 -3.33 -2.74 -5.62
N LEU A 97 -3.01 -4.03 -5.68
CA LEU A 97 -2.42 -4.66 -6.87
C LEU A 97 -3.44 -4.79 -7.99
N MET A 98 -4.69 -5.02 -7.60
CA MET A 98 -5.82 -5.22 -8.49
C MET A 98 -6.48 -3.88 -8.87
N ALA A 99 -6.12 -2.78 -8.20
CA ALA A 99 -6.70 -1.46 -8.42
C ALA A 99 -6.54 -0.96 -9.86
N ASP A 100 -5.38 -1.17 -10.50
CA ASP A 100 -5.24 -1.00 -11.95
C ASP A 100 -5.70 -2.27 -12.67
N ARG A 101 -7.03 -2.39 -12.80
CA ARG A 101 -7.68 -3.59 -13.35
C ARG A 101 -7.20 -3.92 -14.76
N GLU A 102 -7.00 -2.91 -15.60
CA GLU A 102 -6.58 -3.08 -17.00
C GLU A 102 -5.18 -3.67 -17.09
N ARG A 103 -4.20 -3.02 -16.42
CA ARG A 103 -2.82 -3.49 -16.45
C ARG A 103 -2.66 -4.80 -15.72
N PHE A 104 -3.35 -4.98 -14.60
CA PHE A 104 -3.34 -6.24 -13.86
C PHE A 104 -3.86 -7.40 -14.73
N ALA A 105 -5.01 -7.22 -15.39
CA ALA A 105 -5.58 -8.21 -16.29
C ALA A 105 -4.64 -8.53 -17.45
N ALA A 106 -4.07 -7.52 -18.11
CA ALA A 106 -3.10 -7.69 -19.19
C ALA A 106 -1.86 -8.49 -18.74
N SER A 107 -1.36 -8.17 -17.55
CA SER A 107 -0.16 -8.79 -16.96
C SER A 107 -0.36 -10.28 -16.69
N LEU A 108 -1.53 -10.67 -16.21
CA LEU A 108 -1.92 -12.08 -16.03
C LEU A 108 -2.53 -12.72 -17.27
N SER A 109 -2.70 -11.96 -18.36
CA SER A 109 -3.40 -12.39 -19.58
C SER A 109 -4.81 -12.92 -19.28
N LEU A 110 -5.55 -12.20 -18.44
CA LEU A 110 -6.94 -12.46 -18.07
C LEU A 110 -7.90 -11.51 -18.82
N PRO A 111 -9.16 -11.90 -19.04
CA PRO A 111 -10.21 -10.94 -19.38
C PRO A 111 -10.41 -9.95 -18.23
N ILE A 112 -10.50 -8.65 -18.53
CA ILE A 112 -10.69 -7.60 -17.50
C ILE A 112 -11.93 -7.82 -16.63
N GLY A 113 -13.01 -8.37 -17.22
CA GLY A 113 -14.24 -8.70 -16.50
C GLY A 113 -14.07 -9.78 -15.41
N LYS A 114 -12.90 -10.44 -15.32
CA LYS A 114 -12.58 -11.33 -14.21
C LYS A 114 -11.99 -10.60 -13.01
N VAL A 115 -11.43 -9.40 -13.19
CA VAL A 115 -10.87 -8.60 -12.10
C VAL A 115 -12.00 -7.84 -11.42
N PRO A 116 -12.10 -7.85 -10.08
CA PRO A 116 -13.12 -7.11 -9.32
C PRO A 116 -13.22 -5.66 -9.74
N LEU A 117 -14.45 -5.10 -9.75
CA LEU A 117 -14.66 -3.68 -10.05
C LEU A 117 -14.09 -2.79 -8.93
N ASN A 118 -14.29 -3.21 -7.67
CA ASN A 118 -13.82 -2.51 -6.48
C ASN A 118 -12.98 -3.47 -5.62
N PRO A 119 -11.67 -3.61 -5.90
CA PRO A 119 -10.81 -4.53 -5.17
C PRO A 119 -10.73 -4.29 -3.65
N ASP A 120 -10.84 -3.04 -3.22
CA ASP A 120 -10.79 -2.67 -1.78
C ASP A 120 -12.02 -3.16 -0.99
N LEU A 121 -13.12 -3.48 -1.70
CA LEU A 121 -14.33 -4.05 -1.12
C LEU A 121 -14.31 -5.59 -1.10
N GLU A 122 -13.27 -6.23 -1.65
CA GLU A 122 -13.13 -7.68 -1.56
C GLU A 122 -12.84 -8.07 -0.10
N PRO A 123 -13.68 -8.91 0.53
CA PRO A 123 -13.50 -9.28 1.93
C PRO A 123 -12.18 -9.98 2.22
N ASP A 124 -11.65 -10.71 1.23
CA ASP A 124 -10.37 -11.41 1.27
C ASP A 124 -9.63 -11.16 -0.05
N ALA A 125 -8.96 -10.00 -0.12
CA ALA A 125 -8.27 -9.54 -1.32
C ALA A 125 -7.12 -10.49 -1.71
N LYS A 126 -6.47 -11.10 -0.72
CA LYS A 126 -5.42 -12.12 -0.90
C LYS A 126 -5.92 -13.38 -1.58
N GLN A 127 -7.04 -13.95 -1.13
CA GLN A 127 -7.63 -15.10 -1.81
C GLN A 127 -8.19 -14.74 -3.18
N CYS A 128 -8.77 -13.55 -3.33
CA CYS A 128 -9.21 -13.05 -4.63
C CYS A 128 -8.02 -12.99 -5.61
N LEU A 129 -6.92 -12.36 -5.20
CA LEU A 129 -5.67 -12.28 -5.96
C LEU A 129 -5.17 -13.67 -6.37
N PHE A 130 -5.07 -14.62 -5.43
CA PHE A 130 -4.66 -15.99 -5.75
C PHE A 130 -5.64 -16.68 -6.72
N GLY A 131 -6.95 -16.44 -6.58
CA GLY A 131 -7.97 -16.91 -7.49
C GLY A 131 -7.79 -16.38 -8.93
N LEU A 132 -7.39 -15.12 -9.09
CA LEU A 132 -7.08 -14.51 -10.38
C LEU A 132 -5.79 -15.09 -10.97
N ILE A 133 -4.73 -15.19 -10.15
CA ILE A 133 -3.45 -15.77 -10.58
C ILE A 133 -3.64 -17.21 -11.07
N ARG A 134 -4.41 -18.05 -10.37
CA ARG A 134 -4.73 -19.43 -10.82
C ARG A 134 -5.33 -19.50 -12.22
N LYS A 135 -6.12 -18.49 -12.61
CA LYS A 135 -6.77 -18.39 -13.92
C LYS A 135 -5.86 -17.79 -15.00
N SER A 136 -4.69 -17.25 -14.63
CA SER A 136 -3.75 -16.66 -15.58
C SER A 136 -3.41 -17.66 -16.69
N ARG A 137 -3.27 -17.22 -17.93
CA ARG A 137 -2.77 -18.09 -19.02
C ARG A 137 -1.27 -18.37 -18.91
N LYS A 138 -0.51 -17.52 -18.21
CA LYS A 138 0.94 -17.61 -18.07
C LYS A 138 1.34 -18.64 -16.99
N ARG A 139 1.71 -19.85 -17.43
CA ARG A 139 2.12 -20.96 -16.54
C ARG A 139 3.23 -20.59 -15.57
N ARG A 140 4.20 -19.78 -16.01
CA ARG A 140 5.30 -19.28 -15.17
C ARG A 140 4.79 -18.50 -13.96
N LEU A 141 3.90 -17.51 -14.19
CA LEU A 141 3.32 -16.71 -13.12
C LEU A 141 2.50 -17.55 -12.13
N ARG A 142 1.73 -18.53 -12.63
CA ARG A 142 1.02 -19.45 -11.73
C ARG A 142 1.96 -20.21 -10.79
N LYS A 143 3.11 -20.64 -11.29
CA LYS A 143 4.11 -21.38 -10.50
C LYS A 143 4.88 -20.50 -9.51
N GLU A 144 5.22 -19.27 -9.91
CA GLU A 144 6.04 -18.37 -9.11
C GLU A 144 5.24 -17.66 -8.01
N LEU A 145 3.95 -17.40 -8.25
CA LEU A 145 3.16 -16.49 -7.40
C LEU A 145 2.18 -17.17 -6.48
N LEU A 146 1.76 -18.39 -6.84
CA LEU A 146 0.92 -19.17 -5.95
C LEU A 146 1.80 -19.82 -4.89
N PRO A 147 1.33 -19.89 -3.64
CA PRO A 147 2.00 -20.70 -2.65
C PRO A 147 2.10 -22.16 -3.12
N THR A 148 3.23 -22.80 -2.83
CA THR A 148 3.34 -24.25 -2.87
C THR A 148 2.43 -24.88 -1.81
N VAL A 149 1.89 -26.07 -2.10
CA VAL A 149 0.98 -26.81 -1.21
C VAL A 149 1.59 -26.88 0.20
N GLY A 150 0.89 -26.34 1.20
CA GLY A 150 1.34 -26.29 2.60
C GLY A 150 1.95 -24.95 3.07
N SER A 151 2.15 -23.98 2.17
CA SER A 151 2.50 -22.59 2.53
C SER A 151 1.28 -21.68 2.31
N HIS A 152 1.02 -20.75 3.25
CA HIS A 152 0.02 -19.69 3.05
C HIS A 152 0.62 -18.43 2.40
N ILE A 153 1.94 -18.41 2.21
CA ILE A 153 2.70 -17.27 1.70
C ILE A 153 3.21 -17.64 0.31
N GLY A 154 2.61 -17.06 -0.73
CA GLY A 154 3.12 -17.13 -2.10
C GLY A 154 4.29 -16.17 -2.29
N PRO A 155 5.29 -16.47 -3.15
CA PRO A 155 6.34 -15.53 -3.52
C PRO A 155 5.79 -14.44 -4.46
N LEU A 156 4.88 -13.58 -3.98
CA LEU A 156 4.32 -12.45 -4.73
C LEU A 156 5.39 -11.40 -5.12
N THR A 157 6.59 -11.52 -4.55
CA THR A 157 7.78 -10.68 -4.79
C THR A 157 8.20 -10.66 -6.26
N ILE A 158 8.12 -11.80 -6.94
CA ILE A 158 8.57 -11.94 -8.34
C ILE A 158 7.54 -11.33 -9.29
N PHE A 159 6.25 -11.30 -8.93
CA PHE A 159 5.20 -10.75 -9.81
C PHE A 159 5.43 -9.28 -10.08
N PHE A 160 5.74 -8.52 -9.03
CA PHE A 160 5.95 -7.08 -9.12
C PHE A 160 7.23 -6.71 -9.86
N ALA A 161 8.30 -7.47 -9.63
CA ALA A 161 9.53 -7.34 -10.40
C ALA A 161 9.26 -7.64 -11.89
N SER A 162 8.47 -8.67 -12.22
CA SER A 162 8.10 -8.99 -13.61
C SER A 162 7.12 -7.99 -14.23
N LEU A 163 6.22 -7.40 -13.43
CA LEU A 163 5.34 -6.31 -13.85
C LEU A 163 6.19 -5.12 -14.30
N SER A 164 7.26 -4.80 -13.56
CA SER A 164 8.14 -3.65 -13.84
C SER A 164 8.82 -3.67 -15.22
N GLY A 165 9.11 -4.84 -15.77
CA GLY A 165 9.65 -4.99 -17.13
C GLY A 165 8.65 -4.69 -18.26
N SER A 166 7.35 -4.78 -17.98
CA SER A 166 6.26 -4.42 -18.92
C SER A 166 5.61 -3.06 -18.59
N ILE A 167 6.19 -2.33 -17.64
CA ILE A 167 5.67 -1.11 -17.00
C ILE A 167 6.52 0.11 -17.40
N GLY A 168 7.15 0.09 -18.58
CA GLY A 168 7.93 1.19 -19.14
C GLY A 168 7.15 2.50 -19.43
N ARG A 169 5.93 2.67 -18.95
CA ARG A 169 5.13 3.89 -19.16
C ARG A 169 4.04 4.09 -18.08
N TRP A 170 4.47 4.41 -16.86
CA TRP A 170 3.65 5.19 -15.90
C TRP A 170 3.93 6.69 -16.05
N LYS A 171 4.47 7.12 -17.21
CA LYS A 171 4.78 8.53 -17.51
C LYS A 171 3.57 9.40 -17.89
N LYS A 172 2.35 8.86 -17.89
CA LYS A 172 1.11 9.64 -18.03
C LYS A 172 0.01 8.97 -17.22
N LEU A 173 -0.20 9.43 -15.99
CA LEU A 173 -1.38 9.11 -15.18
C LEU A 173 -2.19 10.39 -14.93
N PRO A 174 -3.15 10.74 -15.79
CA PRO A 174 -4.25 11.63 -15.40
C PRO A 174 -5.54 10.86 -15.06
N SER A 175 -5.66 9.57 -15.41
CA SER A 175 -6.93 8.82 -15.34
C SER A 175 -7.06 7.86 -14.15
N ILE A 176 -6.04 7.77 -13.29
CA ILE A 176 -6.04 6.95 -12.06
C ILE A 176 -6.36 7.78 -10.79
N LEU A 177 -6.50 9.10 -10.95
CA LEU A 177 -6.74 10.04 -9.86
C LEU A 177 -7.93 9.66 -8.97
N PRO A 178 -9.15 9.34 -9.44
CA PRO A 178 -10.30 9.27 -8.53
C PRO A 178 -10.27 8.14 -7.49
N VAL A 179 -9.51 7.05 -7.72
CA VAL A 179 -9.38 5.93 -6.75
C VAL A 179 -8.20 6.13 -5.81
N TRP A 180 -7.14 6.80 -6.29
CA TRP A 180 -5.94 7.03 -5.49
C TRP A 180 -5.91 8.41 -4.83
N ASP A 181 -6.81 9.34 -5.19
CA ASP A 181 -6.85 10.71 -4.66
C ASP A 181 -6.88 10.70 -3.12
N GLY A 182 -7.62 9.80 -2.48
CA GLY A 182 -7.60 9.69 -1.01
C GLY A 182 -6.27 9.15 -0.42
N VAL A 183 -5.54 8.30 -1.17
CA VAL A 183 -4.18 7.87 -0.81
C VAL A 183 -3.20 9.03 -0.99
N TRP A 184 -3.29 9.82 -2.07
CA TRP A 184 -2.38 10.93 -2.35
C TRP A 184 -2.61 12.15 -1.45
N ILE A 185 -3.86 12.53 -1.18
CA ILE A 185 -4.21 13.74 -0.40
C ILE A 185 -3.66 13.64 1.04
N GLY A 186 -3.66 12.45 1.64
CA GLY A 186 -3.07 12.26 2.95
C GLY A 186 -1.53 12.22 2.95
N TRP A 187 -0.88 11.93 1.81
CA TRP A 187 0.58 11.88 1.71
C TRP A 187 1.19 13.26 1.50
N LEU A 188 0.51 14.15 0.77
CA LEU A 188 1.03 15.48 0.41
C LEU A 188 1.57 16.29 1.61
N PRO A 189 0.89 16.40 2.77
CA PRO A 189 1.42 17.14 3.92
C PRO A 189 2.67 16.52 4.54
N PHE A 190 2.77 15.18 4.57
CA PHE A 190 3.93 14.47 5.12
C PHE A 190 5.09 14.49 4.13
N VAL A 191 4.82 14.21 2.86
CA VAL A 191 5.79 14.18 1.76
C VAL A 191 6.38 15.57 1.50
N ALA A 192 5.58 16.63 1.59
CA ALA A 192 6.07 18.01 1.50
C ALA A 192 7.02 18.40 2.66
N LYS A 193 6.91 17.72 3.80
CA LYS A 193 7.80 17.89 4.96
C LYS A 193 9.04 16.98 4.90
N LEU A 194 9.10 16.03 3.97
CA LEU A 194 10.28 15.18 3.79
C LEU A 194 11.41 15.98 3.11
N PRO A 195 12.66 15.89 3.59
CA PRO A 195 13.78 16.53 2.93
C PRO A 195 13.97 15.95 1.51
N ASN A 196 14.23 16.84 0.54
CA ASN A 196 14.52 16.51 -0.86
C ASN A 196 13.36 16.00 -1.72
N VAL A 197 12.11 16.35 -1.40
CA VAL A 197 10.97 16.08 -2.29
C VAL A 197 10.60 17.30 -3.14
N LYS A 198 10.55 17.13 -4.47
CA LYS A 198 9.92 18.09 -5.38
C LYS A 198 8.50 17.64 -5.67
N VAL A 199 7.53 18.17 -4.94
CA VAL A 199 6.10 17.87 -5.17
C VAL A 199 5.62 18.63 -6.41
N PRO A 200 5.09 17.97 -7.46
CA PRO A 200 4.36 18.69 -8.51
C PRO A 200 3.04 19.19 -7.95
N ALA A 201 2.72 20.47 -8.20
CA ALA A 201 1.47 21.08 -7.76
C ALA A 201 0.28 20.37 -8.43
N ILE A 202 -0.46 19.58 -7.66
CA ILE A 202 -1.76 19.02 -8.07
C ILE A 202 -2.80 19.67 -7.17
N ALA A 203 -3.74 20.38 -7.80
CA ALA A 203 -4.85 21.05 -7.12
C ALA A 203 -5.77 20.03 -6.44
N VAL A 204 -6.00 20.21 -5.14
CA VAL A 204 -6.85 19.34 -4.33
C VAL A 204 -8.27 19.91 -4.33
N ASN A 205 -9.26 19.11 -4.73
CA ASN A 205 -10.67 19.47 -4.65
C ASN A 205 -11.27 18.78 -3.40
N PRO A 206 -11.75 19.51 -2.38
CA PRO A 206 -11.95 18.96 -1.05
C PRO A 206 -13.27 18.22 -0.81
N CYS A 207 -14.08 17.92 -1.82
CA CYS A 207 -15.38 17.26 -1.61
C CYS A 207 -15.80 16.44 -2.81
N SER A 208 -15.63 15.11 -2.74
CA SER A 208 -16.58 14.19 -3.38
C SER A 208 -16.68 12.93 -2.54
N ALA A 209 -17.91 12.64 -2.12
CA ALA A 209 -18.32 11.57 -1.24
C ALA A 209 -17.94 10.19 -1.79
N ASN A 210 -16.87 9.61 -1.25
CA ASN A 210 -16.61 8.16 -1.22
C ASN A 210 -15.53 7.87 -0.18
N GLY A 211 -15.92 7.53 1.06
CA GLY A 211 -15.12 6.68 1.95
C GLY A 211 -13.85 7.23 2.62
N PHE A 212 -13.58 8.53 2.66
CA PHE A 212 -12.35 9.04 3.31
C PHE A 212 -12.64 9.85 4.59
N PHE A 213 -12.40 9.24 5.75
CA PHE A 213 -12.25 9.95 7.03
C PHE A 213 -10.86 10.59 7.08
N PHE A 214 -10.81 11.89 6.80
CA PHE A 214 -9.74 12.76 7.29
C PHE A 214 -10.07 13.12 8.74
N PHE A 215 -9.16 12.86 9.67
CA PHE A 215 -9.13 13.62 10.92
C PHE A 215 -8.28 14.86 10.66
N PRO A 216 -8.88 16.05 10.46
CA PRO A 216 -8.12 17.27 10.68
C PRO A 216 -7.79 17.33 12.17
N HIS A 217 -6.56 17.75 12.47
CA HIS A 217 -6.18 18.28 13.77
C HIS A 217 -7.29 19.22 14.25
N VAL A 218 -7.93 18.88 15.37
CA VAL A 218 -8.77 19.81 16.13
C VAL A 218 -7.83 20.54 17.10
N PRO A 219 -7.94 21.87 17.23
CA PRO A 219 -6.90 22.77 17.75
C PRO A 219 -6.43 22.51 19.18
#